data_AF-A0A929UCS6-F1
#
_entry.id   AF-A0A929UCS6-F1
#
_cell.length_a   1.000
_cell.length_b   1.000
_cell.length_c   1.000
_cell.angle_alpha   90.00
_cell.angle_beta   90.00
_cell.angle_gamma   90.00
#
_symmetry.space_group_name_H-M   'P 1'
#
loop_
_entity.id
_entity.type
_entity.pdbx_description
1 polymer ?
#
loop_
_entity_poly.entity_id
_entity_poly.type
_entity_poly.pdbx_seq_one_letter_code
_entity_poly.pdbx_strand_id
1 'polypeptide(L)'
;MQFQSYNFILYFMPLCMAAYFCGGKRAPRAGRGILTLFSAVFFAFAGWEALLVLCLSALPDLLLTRLLLRTREKEQGASIEKAASAKRGGEREAKLLLLTGVLLHVILLVYFKLSHQLPLGISFYTFQQIAWLTEVYHGELREVGAKDYLFYLFFFPKITMGPLTSPSALITQVQDEKRCSFRAENAAAGIQMFAFGLAKKAVLADTFGSAVTWGFSSLSTATSADLI
;
A
#
# COMPACT_ATOMS: atom_id res chain seq x y z
N MET A 1 -7.95 1.76 -12.13
CA MET A 1 -9.41 1.50 -12.27
C MET A 1 -10.11 1.94 -10.98
N GLN A 2 -11.40 2.29 -11.02
CA GLN A 2 -12.17 2.56 -9.80
C GLN A 2 -12.85 1.29 -9.28
N PHE A 3 -12.93 1.11 -7.96
CA PHE A 3 -13.54 -0.07 -7.32
C PHE A 3 -15.03 -0.24 -7.63
N GLN A 4 -15.75 0.87 -7.85
CA GLN A 4 -17.18 0.86 -8.19
C GLN A 4 -17.46 0.63 -9.68
N SER A 5 -16.43 0.57 -10.53
CA SER A 5 -16.62 0.41 -11.97
C SER A 5 -17.05 -1.01 -12.35
N TYR A 6 -17.91 -1.14 -13.36
CA TYR A 6 -18.29 -2.44 -13.93
C TYR A 6 -17.08 -3.27 -14.36
N ASN A 7 -16.06 -2.61 -14.93
CA ASN A 7 -14.81 -3.26 -15.32
C ASN A 7 -14.09 -3.90 -14.13
N PHE A 8 -14.13 -3.24 -12.97
CA PHE A 8 -13.52 -3.80 -11.76
C PHE A 8 -14.34 -4.98 -11.21
N ILE A 9 -15.65 -4.79 -11.07
CA ILE A 9 -16.54 -5.73 -10.38
C ILE A 9 -16.74 -7.01 -11.19
N LEU A 10 -16.99 -6.90 -12.50
CA LEU A 10 -17.38 -8.04 -13.34
C LEU A 10 -16.18 -8.76 -13.96
N TYR A 11 -15.09 -8.06 -14.24
CA TYR A 11 -13.94 -8.64 -14.95
C TYR A 11 -12.70 -8.73 -14.06
N PHE A 12 -12.20 -7.59 -13.58
CA PHE A 12 -10.90 -7.56 -12.89
C PHE A 12 -10.90 -8.38 -11.60
N MET A 13 -11.88 -8.18 -10.71
CA MET A 13 -11.93 -8.86 -9.42
C MET A 13 -12.15 -10.38 -9.55
N PRO A 14 -13.15 -10.88 -10.31
CA PRO A 14 -13.33 -12.33 -10.47
C PRO A 14 -12.13 -13.00 -11.14
N LEU A 15 -11.54 -12.35 -12.14
CA LEU A 15 -10.34 -12.87 -12.82
C LEU A 15 -9.12 -12.91 -11.88
N CYS A 16 -8.90 -11.86 -11.09
CA CYS A 16 -7.83 -11.80 -10.10
C CYS A 16 -7.97 -12.92 -9.05
N MET A 17 -9.17 -13.10 -8.50
CA MET A 17 -9.44 -14.15 -7.52
C MET A 17 -9.29 -15.55 -8.13
N ALA A 18 -9.86 -15.78 -9.33
CA ALA A 18 -9.74 -17.05 -10.03
C ALA A 18 -8.26 -17.37 -10.32
N ALA A 19 -7.50 -16.41 -10.86
CA ALA A 19 -6.07 -16.58 -11.12
C ALA A 19 -5.30 -16.89 -9.83
N TYR A 20 -5.57 -16.15 -8.76
CA TYR A 20 -4.91 -16.36 -7.47
C TYR A 20 -5.16 -17.76 -6.90
N PHE A 21 -6.41 -18.22 -6.84
CA PHE A 21 -6.73 -19.54 -6.29
C PHE A 21 -6.33 -20.68 -7.22
N CYS A 22 -6.49 -20.55 -8.54
CA CYS A 22 -6.04 -21.56 -9.51
C CYS A 22 -4.51 -21.67 -9.56
N GLY A 23 -3.81 -20.55 -9.49
CA GLY A 23 -2.34 -20.50 -9.43
C GLY A 23 -1.82 -21.04 -8.10
N GLY A 24 -2.46 -20.67 -6.99
CA GLY A 24 -2.13 -21.14 -5.64
C GLY A 24 -2.26 -22.65 -5.45
N LYS A 25 -3.22 -23.30 -6.15
CA LYS A 25 -3.34 -24.77 -6.18
C LYS A 25 -2.13 -25.47 -6.82
N ARG A 26 -1.46 -24.83 -7.79
CA ARG A 26 -0.32 -25.43 -8.51
C ARG A 26 1.02 -25.08 -7.85
N ALA A 27 1.15 -23.86 -7.35
CA ALA A 27 2.33 -23.40 -6.63
C ALA A 27 1.95 -22.28 -5.66
N PRO A 28 2.06 -22.47 -4.32
CA PRO A 28 1.74 -21.43 -3.34
C PRO A 28 2.51 -20.12 -3.59
N ARG A 29 3.77 -20.23 -4.04
CA ARG A 29 4.62 -19.08 -4.40
C ARG A 29 4.13 -18.30 -5.63
N ALA A 30 3.33 -18.91 -6.51
CA ALA A 30 2.78 -18.24 -7.69
C ALA A 30 1.68 -17.23 -7.33
N GLY A 31 0.96 -17.45 -6.22
CA GLY A 31 -0.11 -16.55 -5.77
C GLY A 31 0.38 -15.11 -5.57
N ARG A 32 1.57 -14.93 -4.98
CA ARG A 32 2.20 -13.61 -4.80
C ARG A 32 2.49 -12.94 -6.15
N GLY A 33 3.10 -13.67 -7.09
CA GLY A 33 3.40 -13.13 -8.42
C GLY A 33 2.15 -12.72 -9.20
N ILE A 34 1.09 -13.51 -9.09
CA ILE A 34 -0.21 -13.20 -9.70
C ILE A 34 -0.79 -11.92 -9.10
N LEU A 35 -0.81 -11.78 -7.77
CA LEU A 35 -1.29 -10.56 -7.14
C LEU A 35 -0.45 -9.32 -7.50
N THR A 36 0.88 -9.46 -7.60
CA THR A 36 1.75 -8.37 -8.08
C THR A 36 1.41 -7.98 -9.53
N LEU A 37 1.18 -8.96 -10.40
CA LEU A 37 0.82 -8.71 -11.80
C LEU A 37 -0.53 -7.98 -11.92
N PHE A 38 -1.57 -8.48 -11.25
CA PHE A 38 -2.88 -7.84 -11.26
C PHE A 38 -2.82 -6.44 -10.64
N SER A 39 -1.99 -6.27 -9.61
CA SER A 39 -1.72 -4.96 -9.03
C SER A 39 -1.13 -3.98 -10.04
N ALA A 40 -0.09 -4.40 -10.79
CA ALA A 40 0.50 -3.57 -11.84
C ALA A 40 -0.52 -3.20 -12.93
N VAL A 41 -1.38 -4.14 -13.35
CA VAL A 41 -2.46 -3.87 -14.30
C VAL A 41 -3.43 -2.83 -13.73
N PHE A 42 -3.88 -2.99 -12.48
CA PHE A 42 -4.79 -2.03 -11.85
C PHE A 42 -4.25 -0.59 -11.88
N PHE A 43 -2.94 -0.44 -11.64
CA PHE A 43 -2.23 0.83 -11.68
C PHE A 43 -2.08 1.42 -13.06
N ALA A 44 -1.84 0.61 -14.09
CA ALA A 44 -1.77 1.10 -15.46
C ALA A 44 -3.05 1.88 -15.84
N PHE A 45 -4.19 1.50 -15.27
CA PHE A 45 -5.47 2.19 -15.42
C PHE A 45 -5.75 3.31 -14.38
N ALA A 46 -4.86 3.54 -13.41
CA ALA A 46 -5.08 4.54 -12.35
C ALA A 46 -4.48 5.92 -12.71
N GLY A 47 -3.44 5.96 -13.55
CA GLY A 47 -2.80 7.18 -14.01
C GLY A 47 -1.28 7.09 -13.95
N TRP A 48 -0.62 7.55 -15.01
CA TRP A 48 0.83 7.37 -15.18
C TRP A 48 1.66 8.27 -14.25
N GLU A 49 1.18 9.48 -13.93
CA GLU A 49 1.93 10.43 -13.10
C GLU A 49 2.12 9.94 -11.66
N ALA A 50 1.04 9.50 -11.01
CA ALA A 50 1.11 8.96 -9.66
C ALA A 50 1.96 7.69 -9.60
N LEU A 51 1.89 6.85 -10.65
CA LEU A 51 2.73 5.67 -10.78
C LEU A 51 4.22 6.03 -10.91
N LEU A 52 4.56 7.04 -11.71
CA LEU A 52 5.93 7.51 -11.85
C LEU A 52 6.48 8.04 -10.52
N VAL A 53 5.71 8.87 -9.81
CA VAL A 53 6.14 9.39 -8.50
C VAL A 53 6.35 8.24 -7.51
N LEU A 54 5.43 7.28 -7.46
CA LEU A 54 5.54 6.08 -6.62
C LEU A 54 6.78 5.24 -6.95
N CYS A 55 7.04 4.98 -8.24
CA CYS A 55 8.20 4.22 -8.69
C CYS A 55 9.51 4.94 -8.39
N LEU A 56 9.55 6.26 -8.56
CA LEU A 56 10.75 7.06 -8.29
C LEU A 56 11.03 7.17 -6.78
N SER A 57 10.00 7.38 -5.95
CA SER A 57 10.14 7.40 -4.48
C SER A 57 10.50 6.04 -3.91
N ALA A 58 10.19 4.95 -4.61
CA ALA A 58 10.50 3.57 -4.20
C ALA A 58 12.00 3.21 -4.31
N LEU A 59 12.76 3.86 -5.20
CA LEU A 59 14.18 3.50 -5.43
C LEU A 59 15.07 3.76 -4.20
N PRO A 60 15.00 4.93 -3.55
CA PRO A 60 15.72 5.19 -2.30
C PRO A 60 15.36 4.17 -1.21
N ASP A 61 14.09 3.79 -1.07
CA ASP A 61 13.66 2.83 -0.05
C ASP A 61 14.21 1.43 -0.26
N LEU A 62 14.32 0.99 -1.52
CA LEU A 62 14.97 -0.28 -1.84
C LEU A 62 16.43 -0.29 -1.39
N LEU A 63 17.13 0.84 -1.53
CA LEU A 63 18.50 1.00 -1.06
C LEU A 63 18.55 1.07 0.48
N LEU A 64 17.74 1.93 1.10
CA LEU A 64 17.69 2.11 2.54
C LEU A 64 17.31 0.81 3.27
N THR A 65 16.35 0.06 2.74
CA THR A 65 15.98 -1.27 3.25
C THR A 65 17.18 -2.21 3.24
N ARG A 66 17.91 -2.29 2.12
CA ARG A 66 19.10 -3.14 2.02
C ARG A 66 20.21 -2.71 2.99
N LEU A 67 20.39 -1.41 3.17
CA LEU A 67 21.39 -0.87 4.10
C LEU A 67 21.00 -1.18 5.55
N LEU A 68 19.74 -0.97 5.94
CA LEU A 68 19.22 -1.30 7.26
C LEU A 68 19.40 -2.79 7.61
N LEU A 69 19.07 -3.68 6.66
CA LEU A 69 19.26 -5.12 6.85
C LEU A 69 20.75 -5.48 7.01
N ARG A 70 21.64 -4.88 6.22
CA ARG A 70 23.10 -5.08 6.34
C ARG A 70 23.67 -4.58 7.66
N THR A 71 23.20 -3.44 8.17
CA THR A 71 23.61 -2.92 9.48
C THR A 71 23.30 -3.95 10.56
N ARG A 72 22.13 -4.58 10.49
CA ARG A 72 21.70 -5.62 11.42
C ARG A 72 22.47 -6.94 11.26
N GLU A 73 22.76 -7.37 10.04
CA GLU A 73 23.61 -8.54 9.78
C GLU A 73 25.02 -8.36 10.37
N LYS A 74 25.60 -7.16 10.24
CA LYS A 74 26.91 -6.82 10.84
C LYS A 74 26.87 -6.89 12.37
N GLU A 75 25.80 -6.42 12.99
CA GLU A 75 25.61 -6.51 14.44
C GLU A 75 25.52 -7.97 14.91
N GLN A 76 24.79 -8.82 14.20
CA GLN A 76 24.62 -10.24 14.53
C GLN A 76 25.90 -11.07 14.29
N GLY A 77 26.71 -10.70 13.29
CA GLY A 77 27.96 -11.37 12.95
C GLY A 77 29.19 -10.91 13.74
N ALA A 78 29.05 -9.97 14.69
CA ALA A 78 30.17 -9.44 15.45
C ALA A 78 30.68 -10.42 16.53
N SER A 79 32.01 -10.54 16.66
CA SER A 79 32.64 -11.29 17.76
C SER A 79 32.22 -10.72 19.14
N ILE A 80 32.17 -11.58 20.16
CA ILE A 80 31.72 -11.28 21.52
C ILE A 80 32.42 -10.02 22.08
N GLU A 81 33.74 -9.89 21.86
CA GLU A 81 34.53 -8.75 22.32
C GLU A 81 34.13 -7.41 21.68
N LYS A 82 33.60 -7.44 20.45
CA LYS A 82 33.20 -6.25 19.69
C LYS A 82 31.68 -6.04 19.70
N ALA A 83 30.90 -6.95 20.27
CA ALA A 83 29.43 -6.94 20.20
C ALA A 83 28.82 -5.65 20.75
N ALA A 84 29.31 -5.14 21.90
CA ALA A 84 28.79 -3.91 22.50
C ALA A 84 29.07 -2.66 21.63
N SER A 85 30.26 -2.59 21.02
CA SER A 85 30.62 -1.48 20.13
C SER A 85 29.89 -1.56 18.78
N ALA A 86 29.78 -2.77 18.22
CA ALA A 86 29.06 -3.04 16.98
C ALA A 86 27.58 -2.70 17.11
N LYS A 87 26.92 -3.10 18.21
CA LYS A 87 25.52 -2.76 18.49
C LYS A 87 25.31 -1.25 18.58
N ARG A 88 26.15 -0.53 19.33
CA ARG A 88 26.01 0.93 19.47
C ARG A 88 26.27 1.67 18.15
N GLY A 89 27.21 1.18 17.35
CA GLY A 89 27.51 1.73 16.03
C GLY A 89 26.37 1.49 15.03
N GLY A 90 25.86 0.26 14.98
CA GLY A 90 24.77 -0.11 14.08
C GLY A 90 23.44 0.53 14.46
N GLU A 91 23.10 0.66 15.74
CA GLU A 91 21.91 1.41 16.18
C GLU A 91 21.95 2.88 15.71
N ARG A 92 23.12 3.52 15.78
CA ARG A 92 23.31 4.89 15.27
C ARG A 92 23.14 4.95 13.76
N GLU A 93 23.84 4.07 13.02
CA GLU A 93 23.75 3.99 11.57
C GLU A 93 22.30 3.74 11.11
N ALA A 94 21.62 2.76 11.71
CA ALA A 94 20.23 2.42 11.42
C ALA A 94 19.28 3.60 11.70
N LYS A 95 19.48 4.32 12.81
CA LYS A 95 18.67 5.51 13.12
C LYS A 95 18.88 6.64 12.12
N LEU A 96 20.13 6.87 11.68
CA LEU A 96 20.41 7.85 10.62
C LEU A 96 19.77 7.44 9.29
N LEU A 97 19.82 6.16 8.92
CA LEU A 97 19.19 5.65 7.70
C LEU A 97 17.65 5.82 7.74
N LEU A 98 17.01 5.49 8.87
CA LEU A 98 15.57 5.72 9.06
C LEU A 98 15.24 7.21 8.96
N LEU A 99 15.98 8.08 9.67
CA LEU A 99 15.77 9.52 9.63
C LEU A 99 15.91 10.08 8.20
N THR A 100 16.90 9.60 7.46
CA THR A 100 17.13 9.98 6.06
C THR A 100 15.93 9.60 5.19
N GLY A 101 15.42 8.38 5.33
CA GLY A 101 14.24 7.92 4.59
C GLY A 101 12.98 8.71 4.93
N VAL A 102 12.71 8.96 6.22
CA VAL A 102 11.57 9.78 6.64
C VAL A 102 11.70 11.21 6.11
N LEU A 103 12.88 11.81 6.23
CA LEU A 103 13.11 13.18 5.76
C LEU A 103 12.90 13.30 4.25
N LEU A 104 13.36 12.33 3.46
CA LEU A 104 13.14 12.30 2.02
C LEU A 104 11.64 12.32 1.66
N HIS A 105 10.83 11.51 2.34
CA HIS A 105 9.38 11.47 2.12
C HIS A 105 8.67 12.74 2.58
N VAL A 106 9.09 13.32 3.71
CA VAL A 106 8.56 14.61 4.18
C VAL A 106 8.90 15.73 3.20
N ILE A 107 10.12 15.79 2.69
CA ILE A 107 10.52 16.77 1.66
C ILE A 107 9.69 16.58 0.40
N LEU A 108 9.49 15.34 -0.05
CA LEU A 108 8.64 15.02 -1.21
C LEU A 108 7.21 15.53 -1.02
N LEU A 109 6.61 15.28 0.16
CA LEU A 109 5.27 15.77 0.50
C LEU A 109 5.19 17.29 0.51
N VAL A 110 6.18 17.96 1.11
CA VAL A 110 6.25 19.43 1.14
C VAL A 110 6.39 19.98 -0.28
N TYR A 111 7.22 19.37 -1.12
CA TYR A 111 7.40 19.78 -2.52
C TYR A 111 6.08 19.76 -3.28
N PHE A 112 5.36 18.64 -3.28
CA PHE A 112 4.09 18.52 -4.00
C PHE A 112 2.96 19.37 -3.41
N LYS A 113 2.99 19.59 -2.08
CA LYS A 113 2.06 20.51 -1.44
C LYS A 113 2.29 21.97 -1.88
N LEU A 114 3.54 22.38 -2.04
CA LEU A 114 3.89 23.74 -2.47
C LEU A 114 3.71 23.93 -3.99
N SER A 115 3.93 22.89 -4.79
CA SER A 115 3.78 22.96 -6.25
C SER A 115 2.32 22.93 -6.73
N HIS A 116 1.34 22.76 -5.83
CA HIS A 116 -0.10 22.62 -6.14
C HIS A 116 -0.43 21.46 -7.09
N GLN A 117 0.53 20.59 -7.37
CA GLN A 117 0.36 19.35 -8.12
C GLN A 117 0.33 18.24 -7.09
N LEU A 118 -0.84 17.75 -6.71
CA LEU A 118 -0.94 16.61 -5.79
C LEU A 118 -1.25 15.34 -6.59
N PRO A 119 -0.25 14.48 -6.85
CA PRO A 119 -0.51 13.17 -7.40
C PRO A 119 -1.52 12.44 -6.51
N LEU A 120 -2.49 11.80 -7.14
CA LEU A 120 -3.53 11.09 -6.41
C LEU A 120 -2.91 10.07 -5.45
N GLY A 121 -3.26 10.17 -4.16
CA GLY A 121 -2.81 9.23 -3.13
C GLY A 121 -1.41 9.48 -2.57
N ILE A 122 -0.76 10.62 -2.85
CA ILE A 122 0.61 10.89 -2.37
C ILE A 122 0.81 10.75 -0.86
N SER A 123 -0.09 11.30 -0.06
CA SER A 123 -0.02 11.13 1.39
C SER A 123 -0.09 9.65 1.77
N PHE A 124 -0.91 8.86 1.07
CA PHE A 124 -1.09 7.46 1.43
C PHE A 124 0.14 6.61 1.15
N TYR A 125 0.68 6.64 -0.09
CA TYR A 125 1.84 5.81 -0.39
C TYR A 125 3.11 6.28 0.34
N THR A 126 3.26 7.59 0.61
CA THR A 126 4.38 8.08 1.44
C THR A 126 4.32 7.53 2.87
N PHE A 127 3.14 7.49 3.51
CA PHE A 127 2.99 6.84 4.82
C PHE A 127 3.24 5.33 4.75
N GLN A 128 2.84 4.65 3.67
CA GLN A 128 3.14 3.23 3.49
C GLN A 128 4.66 2.98 3.40
N GLN A 129 5.38 3.82 2.66
CA GLN A 129 6.83 3.75 2.50
C GLN A 129 7.56 4.00 3.82
N ILE A 130 7.14 5.01 4.58
CA ILE A 130 7.65 5.26 5.93
C ILE A 130 7.38 4.08 6.85
N ALA A 131 6.16 3.55 6.86
CA ALA A 131 5.80 2.39 7.68
C ALA A 131 6.70 1.18 7.37
N TRP A 132 6.99 0.93 6.09
CA TRP A 132 7.94 -0.11 5.68
C TRP A 132 9.33 0.11 6.30
N LEU A 133 9.91 1.29 6.14
CA LEU A 133 11.24 1.60 6.70
C LEU A 133 11.25 1.47 8.23
N THR A 134 10.20 1.93 8.89
CA THR A 134 10.05 1.84 10.36
C THR A 134 10.01 0.39 10.83
N GLU A 135 9.25 -0.49 10.16
CA GLU A 135 9.19 -1.91 10.54
C GLU A 135 10.48 -2.69 10.21
N VAL A 136 11.21 -2.31 9.16
CA VAL A 136 12.57 -2.82 8.89
C VAL A 136 13.54 -2.38 9.99
N TYR A 137 13.47 -1.11 10.41
CA TYR A 137 14.29 -0.56 11.49
C TYR A 137 14.01 -1.24 12.85
N HIS A 138 12.74 -1.41 13.23
CA HIS A 138 12.36 -2.15 14.43
C HIS A 138 12.62 -3.66 14.30
N GLY A 139 12.87 -4.11 13.08
CA GLY A 139 13.28 -5.46 12.82
C GLY A 139 12.16 -6.48 12.86
N GLU A 140 10.93 -6.03 12.59
CA GLU A 140 9.75 -6.85 12.33
C GLU A 140 9.82 -7.49 10.94
N LEU A 141 10.41 -6.76 9.98
CA LEU A 141 10.73 -7.25 8.64
C LEU A 141 12.21 -7.64 8.55
N ARG A 142 12.53 -8.93 8.69
CA ARG A 142 13.93 -9.44 8.74
C ARG A 142 14.42 -10.04 7.44
N GLU A 143 13.56 -10.81 6.77
CA GLU A 143 13.91 -11.59 5.58
C GLU A 143 13.12 -11.10 4.36
N VAL A 144 13.19 -9.79 4.11
CA VAL A 144 12.44 -9.15 3.02
C VAL A 144 13.35 -8.77 1.87
N GLY A 145 12.89 -9.06 0.65
CA GLY A 145 13.55 -8.66 -0.58
C GLY A 145 12.87 -7.47 -1.27
N ALA A 146 13.50 -7.02 -2.36
CA ALA A 146 12.90 -6.01 -3.24
C ALA A 146 11.51 -6.42 -3.76
N LYS A 147 11.30 -7.73 -3.98
CA LYS A 147 10.00 -8.26 -4.44
C LYS A 147 8.89 -8.10 -3.41
N ASP A 148 9.21 -8.26 -2.12
CA ASP A 148 8.25 -8.12 -1.02
C ASP A 148 7.88 -6.64 -0.84
N TYR A 149 8.88 -5.75 -0.90
CA TYR A 149 8.64 -4.31 -0.88
C TYR A 149 7.76 -3.85 -2.05
N LEU A 150 8.11 -4.24 -3.29
CA LEU A 150 7.32 -3.87 -4.47
C LEU A 150 5.90 -4.45 -4.39
N PHE A 151 5.74 -5.69 -3.92
CA PHE A 151 4.42 -6.26 -3.69
C PHE A 151 3.61 -5.43 -2.69
N TYR A 152 4.20 -5.10 -1.54
CA TYR A 152 3.54 -4.28 -0.51
C TYR A 152 3.13 -2.91 -1.05
N LEU A 153 4.04 -2.25 -1.78
CA LEU A 153 3.83 -0.93 -2.34
C LEU A 153 2.77 -0.92 -3.44
N PHE A 154 2.74 -1.94 -4.30
CA PHE A 154 1.80 -2.02 -5.42
C PHE A 154 0.48 -2.72 -5.10
N PHE A 155 0.29 -3.29 -3.91
CA PHE A 155 -0.91 -4.08 -3.60
C PHE A 155 -2.21 -3.26 -3.76
N PHE A 156 -2.88 -3.44 -4.90
CA PHE A 156 -3.97 -2.57 -5.37
C PHE A 156 -5.13 -2.37 -4.38
N PRO A 157 -5.51 -3.34 -3.52
CA PRO A 157 -6.60 -3.13 -2.56
C PRO A 157 -6.31 -2.03 -1.53
N LYS A 158 -5.05 -1.61 -1.36
CA LYS A 158 -4.66 -0.61 -0.35
C LYS A 158 -4.44 0.78 -0.92
N ILE A 159 -3.88 0.90 -2.11
CA ILE A 159 -3.18 2.12 -2.57
C ILE A 159 -3.96 3.41 -2.60
N THR A 160 -5.26 3.40 -2.90
CA THR A 160 -5.95 4.67 -3.07
C THR A 160 -6.46 5.23 -1.75
N MET A 161 -7.06 4.42 -0.88
CA MET A 161 -7.70 4.87 0.38
C MET A 161 -7.90 3.73 1.41
N GLY A 162 -6.99 2.75 1.47
CA GLY A 162 -7.07 1.67 2.48
C GLY A 162 -6.66 2.14 3.89
N PRO A 163 -6.91 1.38 4.96
CA PRO A 163 -6.23 1.61 6.23
C PRO A 163 -4.72 1.38 6.05
N LEU A 164 -3.89 2.20 6.70
CA LEU A 164 -2.45 1.98 6.80
C LEU A 164 -2.22 0.63 7.49
N THR A 165 -2.00 -0.40 6.68
CA THR A 165 -1.82 -1.75 7.18
C THR A 165 -0.35 -1.97 7.46
N SER A 166 -0.03 -2.59 8.60
CA SER A 166 1.32 -3.04 8.90
C SER A 166 1.94 -3.84 7.73
N PRO A 167 3.11 -3.42 7.21
CA PRO A 167 3.90 -4.20 6.27
C PRO A 167 4.10 -5.66 6.67
N SER A 168 4.56 -5.94 7.88
CA SER A 168 4.87 -7.28 8.39
C SER A 168 3.63 -8.16 8.46
N ALA A 169 2.50 -7.61 8.89
CA ALA A 169 1.23 -8.32 8.87
C ALA A 169 0.84 -8.74 7.44
N LEU A 170 0.98 -7.83 6.46
CA LEU A 170 0.64 -8.14 5.06
C LEU A 170 1.58 -9.18 4.45
N ILE A 171 2.89 -8.99 4.62
CA ILE A 171 3.90 -9.90 4.05
C ILE A 171 3.75 -11.29 4.65
N THR A 172 3.59 -11.40 5.97
CA THR A 172 3.35 -12.67 6.65
C THR A 172 2.06 -13.34 6.15
N GLN A 173 0.98 -12.56 5.99
CA GLN A 173 -0.29 -13.09 5.48
C GLN A 173 -0.17 -13.62 4.04
N VAL A 174 0.60 -12.97 3.18
CA VAL A 174 0.76 -13.36 1.78
C VAL A 174 1.76 -14.51 1.62
N GLN A 175 2.70 -14.65 2.54
CA GLN A 175 3.65 -15.77 2.58
C GLN A 175 3.04 -17.04 3.20
N ASP A 176 1.92 -16.94 3.92
CA ASP A 176 1.21 -18.09 4.47
C ASP A 176 0.54 -18.93 3.36
N GLU A 177 1.17 -20.05 3.03
CA GLU A 177 0.72 -20.97 1.97
C GLU A 177 -0.69 -21.52 2.22
N LYS A 178 -1.12 -21.63 3.48
CA LYS A 178 -2.46 -22.14 3.83
C LYS A 178 -3.57 -21.20 3.33
N ARG A 179 -3.26 -19.92 3.16
CA ARG A 179 -4.19 -18.90 2.66
C ARG A 179 -4.37 -18.90 1.14
N CYS A 180 -3.56 -19.67 0.42
CA CYS A 180 -3.76 -19.88 -1.03
C CYS A 180 -4.90 -20.85 -1.33
N SER A 181 -5.49 -21.50 -0.31
CA SER A 181 -6.65 -22.37 -0.46
C SER A 181 -7.97 -21.58 -0.44
N PHE A 182 -8.90 -21.95 -1.32
CA PHE A 182 -10.22 -21.33 -1.35
C PHE A 182 -11.05 -21.79 -0.14
N ARG A 183 -11.57 -20.83 0.63
CA ARG A 183 -12.51 -21.06 1.73
C ARG A 183 -13.80 -20.31 1.46
N ALA A 184 -14.91 -21.04 1.36
CA ALA A 184 -16.23 -20.47 1.06
C ALA A 184 -16.65 -19.40 2.09
N GLU A 185 -16.32 -19.61 3.38
CA GLU A 185 -16.58 -18.66 4.47
C GLU A 185 -15.91 -17.30 4.21
N ASN A 186 -14.62 -17.30 3.85
CA ASN A 186 -13.88 -16.08 3.56
C ASN A 186 -14.39 -15.39 2.29
N ALA A 187 -14.77 -16.17 1.28
CA ALA A 187 -15.35 -15.63 0.05
C ALA A 187 -16.71 -14.97 0.31
N ALA A 188 -17.59 -15.63 1.08
CA ALA A 188 -18.89 -15.08 1.47
C ALA A 188 -18.74 -13.79 2.29
N ALA A 189 -17.87 -13.79 3.30
CA ALA A 189 -17.59 -12.60 4.10
C ALA A 189 -17.03 -11.45 3.24
N GLY A 190 -16.11 -11.76 2.32
CA GLY A 190 -15.54 -10.78 1.39
C GLY A 190 -16.58 -10.17 0.46
N ILE A 191 -17.46 -11.00 -0.14
CA ILE A 191 -18.56 -10.55 -1.00
C ILE A 191 -19.54 -9.68 -0.20
N GLN A 192 -19.89 -10.09 1.02
CA GLN A 192 -20.78 -9.30 1.89
C GLN A 192 -20.17 -7.93 2.21
N MET A 193 -18.92 -7.89 2.68
CA MET A 193 -18.22 -6.61 2.98
C MET A 193 -18.12 -5.72 1.74
N PHE A 194 -17.79 -6.30 0.58
CA PHE A 194 -17.72 -5.56 -0.67
C PHE A 194 -19.09 -5.01 -1.09
N ALA A 195 -20.15 -5.82 -1.06
CA ALA A 195 -21.50 -5.41 -1.40
C ALA A 195 -22.02 -4.30 -0.49
N PHE A 196 -21.81 -4.41 0.84
CA PHE A 196 -22.16 -3.35 1.78
C PHE A 196 -21.36 -2.07 1.54
N GLY A 197 -20.05 -2.18 1.27
CA GLY A 197 -19.21 -1.03 0.94
C GLY A 197 -19.67 -0.33 -0.35
N LEU A 198 -19.98 -1.11 -1.39
CA LEU A 198 -20.49 -0.61 -2.66
C LEU A 198 -21.85 0.07 -2.50
N ALA A 199 -22.77 -0.52 -1.72
CA ALA A 199 -24.06 0.08 -1.43
C ALA A 199 -23.90 1.42 -0.69
N LYS A 200 -23.05 1.48 0.34
CA LYS A 200 -22.76 2.74 1.04
C LYS A 200 -22.19 3.80 0.09
N LYS A 201 -21.32 3.40 -0.83
CA LYS A 201 -20.71 4.32 -1.80
C LYS A 201 -21.74 4.82 -2.83
N ALA A 202 -22.38 3.90 -3.55
CA ALA A 202 -23.25 4.22 -4.67
C ALA A 202 -24.61 4.81 -4.25
N VAL A 203 -25.18 4.35 -3.12
CA VAL A 203 -26.51 4.77 -2.67
C VAL A 203 -26.45 5.97 -1.73
N LEU A 204 -25.52 5.98 -0.78
CA LEU A 204 -25.45 7.07 0.21
C LEU A 204 -24.47 8.16 -0.23
N ALA A 205 -23.20 7.80 -0.39
CA ALA A 205 -22.15 8.81 -0.59
C ALA A 205 -22.30 9.55 -1.93
N ASP A 206 -22.63 8.84 -3.02
CA ASP A 206 -22.79 9.48 -4.33
C ASP A 206 -24.08 10.30 -4.42
N THR A 207 -25.16 9.88 -3.75
CA THR A 207 -26.41 10.65 -3.65
C THR A 207 -26.20 11.94 -2.86
N PHE A 208 -25.64 11.85 -1.66
CA PHE A 208 -25.33 13.04 -0.86
C PHE A 208 -24.30 13.93 -1.55
N GLY A 209 -23.27 13.33 -2.17
CA GLY A 209 -22.28 14.06 -2.95
C GLY A 209 -22.91 14.86 -4.09
N SER A 210 -23.88 14.28 -4.79
CA SER A 210 -24.61 14.97 -5.87
C SER A 210 -25.47 16.12 -5.34
N ALA A 211 -26.17 15.93 -4.21
CA ALA A 211 -26.95 16.99 -3.57
C ALA A 211 -26.06 18.16 -3.11
N VAL A 212 -24.93 17.86 -2.48
CA VAL A 212 -23.94 18.87 -2.06
C VAL A 212 -23.35 19.61 -3.27
N THR A 213 -23.01 18.87 -4.34
CA THR A 213 -22.48 19.46 -5.58
C THR A 213 -23.47 20.44 -6.20
N TRP A 214 -24.75 20.06 -6.24
CA TRP A 214 -25.82 20.94 -6.69
C TRP A 214 -25.90 22.21 -5.83
N GLY A 215 -25.93 22.08 -4.50
CA GLY A 215 -25.98 23.21 -3.59
C GLY A 215 -24.84 24.21 -3.82
N PHE A 216 -23.59 23.72 -3.94
CA PHE A 216 -22.44 24.58 -4.23
C PHE A 216 -22.48 25.24 -5.62
N SER A 217 -23.07 24.57 -6.62
CA SER A 217 -23.19 25.11 -7.98
C SER A 217 -24.31 26.16 -8.13
N SER A 218 -25.32 26.11 -7.26
CA SER A 218 -26.54 26.93 -7.34
C SER A 218 -26.67 27.94 -6.19
N LEU A 219 -25.54 28.35 -5.60
CA LEU A 219 -25.48 29.21 -4.41
C LEU A 219 -26.32 30.50 -4.50
N SER A 220 -26.42 31.11 -5.69
CA SER A 220 -27.17 32.35 -5.92
C SER A 220 -28.69 32.16 -5.98
N THR A 221 -29.15 30.92 -6.18
CA THR A 221 -30.55 30.53 -6.34
C THR A 221 -31.06 29.61 -5.23
N ALA A 222 -30.15 29.07 -4.42
CA ALA A 222 -30.48 28.22 -3.29
C ALA A 222 -31.20 29.01 -2.19
N THR A 223 -32.28 28.46 -1.66
CA THR A 223 -33.00 29.06 -0.53
C THR A 223 -32.32 28.72 0.79
N SER A 224 -32.67 29.42 1.87
CA SER A 224 -32.15 29.12 3.21
C SER A 224 -32.40 27.67 3.65
N ALA A 225 -33.50 27.07 3.18
CA ALA A 225 -33.84 25.67 3.47
C ALA A 225 -32.99 24.67 2.68
N ASP A 226 -32.46 25.06 1.52
CA ASP A 226 -31.59 24.20 0.69
C ASP A 226 -30.14 24.17 1.19
N LEU A 227 -29.78 25.11 2.07
CA LEU A 227 -28.43 25.30 2.62
C LEU A 227 -28.25 24.77 4.06
N ILE A 228 -29.35 24.32 4.70
CA ILE A 228 -29.37 23.73 6.05
C ILE A 228 -29.44 22.21 5.92
#